data_AF-A0A1M5BKA0-F1
#
_entry.id   AF-A0A1M5BKA0-F1
#
_cell.length_a   1.000
_cell.length_b   1.000
_cell.length_c   1.000
_cell.angle_alpha   90.00
_cell.angle_beta   90.00
_cell.angle_gamma   90.00
#
_symmetry.space_group_name_H-M   'P 1'
#
loop_
_entity.id
_entity.type
_entity.pdbx_description
1 polymer ?
#
loop_
_entity_poly.entity_id
_entity_poly.type
_entity_poly.pdbx_seq_one_letter_code
_entity_poly.pdbx_strand_id
1 'polypeptide(L)'
;MNRTTTAALRGLLTTALTLVPVAALAVPATAAAPGTTVTYQCRGSAAGQTADFELNQPLETSAPATVAPGGALTVVLDPAPIRIPGVVGGHKVKEVRNVKLQVAVPANASYASASLSGGSGLNSTPSVDHEDGDVVVTIPGPIKGGADIELPTLSLDLTAGDRGVIETRLTGSDHDNPGLTFTATIQVGVFPVNAPTTCYPNPSPTLTSTTIG
;
A
#
# COMPACT_ATOMS: atom_id res chain seq x y z
N MET A 1 91.35 -2.94 16.19
CA MET A 1 90.46 -3.47 15.14
C MET A 1 89.84 -4.76 15.65
N ASN A 2 88.51 -4.75 15.76
CA ASN A 2 87.51 -5.81 15.93
C ASN A 2 87.59 -6.86 17.06
N ARG A 3 86.54 -6.76 17.90
CA ARG A 3 86.09 -7.67 18.95
C ARG A 3 85.45 -8.95 18.39
N THR A 4 85.57 -9.95 19.24
CA THR A 4 85.18 -11.35 19.15
C THR A 4 83.68 -11.57 19.46
N THR A 5 83.13 -12.61 18.81
CA THR A 5 82.17 -13.63 19.33
C THR A 5 80.64 -13.43 19.36
N THR A 6 80.01 -14.38 18.65
CA THR A 6 78.84 -15.25 18.99
C THR A 6 77.38 -14.81 18.78
N ALA A 7 76.67 -15.75 18.13
CA ALA A 7 75.42 -16.39 18.51
C ALA A 7 74.19 -16.12 17.62
N ALA A 8 73.55 -17.24 17.29
CA ALA A 8 72.38 -17.43 16.44
C ALA A 8 71.09 -16.86 17.06
N LEU A 9 70.08 -16.56 16.23
CA LEU A 9 68.69 -16.90 16.54
C LEU A 9 67.76 -16.84 15.32
N ARG A 10 66.76 -17.72 15.38
CA ARG A 10 65.66 -18.01 14.44
C ARG A 10 64.75 -16.81 14.17
N GLY A 11 64.08 -16.82 13.01
CA GLY A 11 62.87 -16.01 12.78
C GLY A 11 62.13 -16.41 11.51
N LEU A 12 61.10 -17.27 11.65
CA LEU A 12 60.08 -17.47 10.62
C LEU A 12 59.26 -16.18 10.46
N LEU A 13 59.09 -15.72 9.22
CA LEU A 13 58.16 -14.65 8.87
C LEU A 13 56.85 -15.27 8.36
N THR A 14 55.86 -15.41 9.23
CA THR A 14 54.46 -15.65 8.87
C THR A 14 53.77 -14.32 8.64
N THR A 15 53.45 -14.02 7.38
CA THR A 15 52.63 -12.87 6.98
C THR A 15 51.17 -13.13 7.36
N ALA A 16 50.67 -12.41 8.36
CA ALA A 16 49.26 -12.38 8.74
C ALA A 16 48.50 -11.41 7.83
N LEU A 17 47.57 -11.93 7.03
CA LEU A 17 46.62 -11.16 6.24
C LEU A 17 45.42 -10.82 7.15
N THR A 18 45.29 -9.55 7.53
CA THR A 18 44.17 -9.07 8.37
C THR A 18 42.91 -8.93 7.52
N LEU A 19 41.91 -9.77 7.78
CA LEU A 19 40.58 -9.71 7.18
C LEU A 19 39.79 -8.55 7.83
N VAL A 20 39.36 -7.57 7.03
CA VAL A 20 38.47 -6.49 7.46
C VAL A 20 37.04 -7.04 7.57
N PRO A 21 36.33 -6.89 8.70
CA PRO A 21 34.93 -7.25 8.78
C PRO A 21 34.10 -6.20 8.03
N VAL A 22 33.50 -6.61 6.91
CA VAL A 22 32.44 -5.85 6.25
C VAL A 22 31.22 -5.89 7.17
N ALA A 23 30.92 -4.77 7.83
CA ALA A 23 29.66 -4.60 8.55
C ALA A 23 28.52 -4.59 7.53
N ALA A 24 27.82 -5.70 7.41
CA ALA A 24 26.55 -5.77 6.70
C ALA A 24 25.54 -4.90 7.47
N LEU A 25 25.05 -3.83 6.84
CA LEU A 25 23.89 -3.08 7.32
C LEU A 25 22.71 -4.06 7.30
N ALA A 26 22.34 -4.58 8.47
CA ALA A 26 21.12 -5.34 8.64
C ALA A 26 19.95 -4.39 8.44
N VAL A 27 19.30 -4.47 7.28
CA VAL A 27 17.97 -3.89 7.10
C VAL A 27 17.07 -4.57 8.14
N PRO A 28 16.41 -3.85 9.06
CA PRO A 28 15.50 -4.48 10.00
C PRO A 28 14.40 -5.17 9.18
N ALA A 29 14.20 -6.46 9.44
CA ALA A 29 13.12 -7.22 8.84
C ALA A 29 11.80 -6.51 9.15
N THR A 30 11.09 -6.09 8.11
CA THR A 30 9.73 -5.57 8.21
C THR A 30 8.82 -6.69 8.71
N ALA A 31 8.21 -6.49 9.87
CA ALA A 31 7.12 -7.35 10.29
C ALA A 31 5.94 -7.11 9.34
N ALA A 32 5.61 -8.10 8.52
CA ALA A 32 4.34 -8.10 7.79
C ALA A 32 3.20 -8.11 8.84
N ALA A 33 2.30 -7.14 8.77
CA ALA A 33 1.10 -7.20 9.57
C ALA A 33 0.24 -8.38 9.06
N PRO A 34 -0.52 -9.06 9.93
CA PRO A 34 -1.44 -10.09 9.45
C PRO A 34 -2.40 -9.50 8.40
N GLY A 35 -2.66 -10.26 7.33
CA GLY A 35 -3.63 -9.91 6.31
C GLY A 35 -4.90 -9.37 6.91
N THR A 36 -5.18 -8.09 6.64
CA THR A 36 -6.33 -7.37 7.19
C THR A 36 -7.36 -7.23 6.09
N THR A 37 -8.60 -7.62 6.36
CA THR A 37 -9.69 -7.33 5.44
C THR A 37 -10.26 -5.96 5.74
N VAL A 38 -10.20 -5.07 4.76
CA VAL A 38 -10.88 -3.78 4.82
C VAL A 38 -12.30 -3.99 4.29
N THR A 39 -13.28 -3.73 5.14
CA THR A 39 -14.70 -3.71 4.76
C THR A 39 -15.12 -2.29 4.47
N TYR A 40 -15.48 -2.03 3.20
CA TYR A 40 -16.03 -0.76 2.77
C TYR A 40 -17.55 -0.81 2.77
N GLN A 41 -18.17 0.22 3.33
CA GLN A 41 -19.59 0.48 3.22
C GLN A 41 -19.83 1.34 1.98
N CYS A 42 -20.50 0.77 0.98
CA CYS A 42 -20.69 1.37 -0.33
C CYS A 42 -22.15 1.74 -0.58
N ARG A 43 -22.38 2.86 -1.27
CA ARG A 43 -23.68 3.29 -1.76
C ARG A 43 -23.60 3.59 -3.25
N GLY A 44 -24.33 2.82 -4.04
CA GLY A 44 -24.51 3.06 -5.48
C GLY A 44 -25.85 3.72 -5.77
N SER A 45 -25.87 4.73 -6.64
CA SER A 45 -27.11 5.44 -7.01
C SER A 45 -27.35 5.43 -8.51
N ALA A 46 -28.50 4.96 -8.97
CA ALA A 46 -28.86 4.90 -10.38
C ALA A 46 -30.36 5.10 -10.59
N ALA A 47 -30.74 5.86 -11.62
CA ALA A 47 -32.13 6.11 -12.00
C ALA A 47 -33.05 6.54 -10.82
N GLY A 48 -32.52 7.34 -9.89
CA GLY A 48 -33.25 7.81 -8.70
C GLY A 48 -33.40 6.77 -7.58
N GLN A 49 -32.78 5.59 -7.72
CA GLN A 49 -32.72 4.56 -6.69
C GLN A 49 -31.32 4.48 -6.09
N THR A 50 -31.23 4.11 -4.82
CA THR A 50 -29.98 3.91 -4.09
C THR A 50 -29.92 2.50 -3.51
N ALA A 51 -28.75 1.88 -3.54
CA ALA A 51 -28.50 0.59 -2.94
C ALA A 51 -27.20 0.62 -2.13
N ASP A 52 -27.29 0.12 -0.90
CA ASP A 52 -26.15 -0.05 0.00
C ASP A 52 -25.63 -1.49 -0.10
N PHE A 53 -24.32 -1.66 -0.06
CA PHE A 53 -23.65 -2.96 -0.09
C PHE A 53 -22.25 -2.88 0.53
N GLU A 54 -21.71 -4.03 0.89
CA GLU A 54 -20.34 -4.13 1.39
C GLU A 54 -19.38 -4.58 0.30
N LEU A 55 -18.19 -3.98 0.30
CA LEU A 55 -17.05 -4.44 -0.50
C LEU A 55 -15.93 -4.83 0.45
N ASN A 56 -15.55 -6.10 0.43
CA ASN A 56 -14.45 -6.62 1.23
C ASN A 56 -13.19 -6.71 0.37
N GLN A 57 -12.12 -6.06 0.82
CA GLN A 57 -10.82 -6.06 0.19
C GLN A 57 -9.79 -6.64 1.17
N PRO A 58 -9.33 -7.89 0.98
CA PRO A 58 -8.21 -8.41 1.74
C PRO A 58 -6.94 -7.64 1.35
N LEU A 59 -6.13 -7.28 2.35
CA LEU A 59 -4.97 -6.43 2.18
C LEU A 59 -3.82 -6.97 3.03
N GLU A 60 -2.68 -7.22 2.39
CA GLU A 60 -1.42 -7.43 3.10
C GLU A 60 -0.70 -6.09 3.22
N THR A 61 -0.14 -5.80 4.39
CA THR A 61 0.51 -4.51 4.63
C THR A 61 1.82 -4.66 5.37
N SER A 62 2.78 -3.79 5.08
CA SER A 62 4.07 -3.78 5.76
C SER A 62 4.61 -2.37 5.94
N ALA A 63 5.29 -2.14 7.05
CA ALA A 63 6.11 -0.97 7.31
C ALA A 63 7.19 -1.35 8.34
N PRO A 64 8.30 -0.60 8.46
CA PRO A 64 9.25 -0.78 9.55
C PRO A 64 8.57 -0.64 10.91
N ALA A 65 8.95 -1.45 11.90
CA ALA A 65 8.39 -1.31 13.26
C ALA A 65 8.85 -0.01 13.96
N THR A 66 10.07 0.44 13.64
CA THR A 66 10.66 1.67 14.16
C THR A 66 11.39 2.44 13.07
N VAL A 67 11.49 3.76 13.23
CA VAL A 67 12.26 4.66 12.36
C VAL A 67 12.89 5.76 13.22
N ALA A 68 14.06 6.25 12.84
CA ALA A 68 14.66 7.40 13.52
C ALA A 68 13.92 8.71 13.17
N PRO A 69 14.00 9.76 14.00
CA PRO A 69 13.46 11.07 13.67
C PRO A 69 14.05 11.59 12.36
N GLY A 70 13.20 12.07 11.44
CA GLY A 70 13.63 12.49 10.09
C GLY A 70 14.07 11.34 9.17
N GLY A 71 13.96 10.09 9.60
CA GLY A 71 14.32 8.91 8.81
C GLY A 71 13.32 8.59 7.71
N ALA A 72 13.80 7.98 6.63
CA ALA A 72 12.93 7.47 5.57
C ALA A 72 12.30 6.14 5.98
N LEU A 73 11.03 5.95 5.60
CA LEU A 73 10.31 4.69 5.71
C LEU A 73 9.41 4.47 4.49
N THR A 74 9.16 3.21 4.16
CA THR A 74 8.22 2.83 3.11
C THR A 74 7.08 2.03 3.72
N VAL A 75 5.85 2.42 3.42
CA VAL A 75 4.63 1.67 3.73
C VAL A 75 4.15 0.98 2.46
N VAL A 76 3.90 -0.33 2.54
CA VAL A 76 3.42 -1.13 1.41
C VAL A 76 2.00 -1.59 1.70
N LEU A 77 1.09 -1.34 0.77
CA LEU A 77 -0.30 -1.83 0.78
C LEU A 77 -0.50 -2.72 -0.44
N ASP A 78 -0.75 -4.01 -0.22
CA ASP A 78 -0.84 -5.03 -1.26
C ASP A 78 -2.21 -5.72 -1.26
N PRO A 79 -3.16 -5.27 -2.11
CA PRO A 79 -4.51 -5.85 -2.15
C PRO A 79 -4.48 -7.25 -2.73
N ALA A 80 -5.12 -8.21 -2.06
CA ALA A 80 -5.26 -9.56 -2.60
C ALA A 80 -6.17 -9.58 -3.83
N PRO A 81 -6.05 -10.61 -4.70
CA PRO A 81 -6.98 -10.80 -5.79
C PRO A 81 -8.43 -10.91 -5.32
N ILE A 82 -9.34 -10.22 -6.02
CA ILE A 82 -10.79 -10.25 -5.78
C ILE A 82 -11.56 -10.50 -7.07
N ARG A 83 -12.83 -10.88 -6.92
CA ARG A 83 -13.76 -11.01 -8.03
C ARG A 83 -14.78 -9.88 -8.01
N ILE A 84 -14.87 -9.11 -9.08
CA ILE A 84 -15.94 -8.12 -9.24
C ILE A 84 -17.28 -8.88 -9.33
N PRO A 85 -18.28 -8.56 -8.48
CA PRO A 85 -19.57 -9.22 -8.56
C PRO A 85 -20.20 -9.03 -9.94
N GLY A 86 -20.70 -10.12 -10.52
CA GLY A 86 -21.46 -10.06 -11.78
C GLY A 86 -22.88 -9.51 -11.60
N VAL A 87 -23.37 -9.49 -10.36
CA VAL A 87 -24.71 -9.01 -9.99
C VAL A 87 -24.63 -8.33 -8.62
N VAL A 88 -25.26 -7.15 -8.48
CA VAL A 88 -25.43 -6.42 -7.21
C VAL A 88 -26.86 -5.90 -7.16
N GLY A 89 -27.55 -6.08 -6.02
CA GLY A 89 -28.94 -5.63 -5.86
C GLY A 89 -29.92 -6.19 -6.90
N GLY A 90 -29.66 -7.39 -7.44
CA GLY A 90 -30.47 -8.01 -8.50
C GLY A 90 -30.18 -7.49 -9.92
N HIS A 91 -29.25 -6.54 -10.09
CA HIS A 91 -28.86 -6.00 -11.38
C HIS A 91 -27.52 -6.56 -11.85
N LYS A 92 -27.43 -6.93 -13.13
CA LYS A 92 -26.17 -7.38 -13.73
C LYS A 92 -25.18 -6.22 -13.80
N VAL A 93 -23.99 -6.40 -13.25
CA VAL A 93 -22.87 -5.47 -13.38
C VAL A 93 -22.19 -5.76 -14.72
N LYS A 94 -22.14 -4.76 -15.60
CA LYS A 94 -21.43 -4.87 -16.88
C LYS A 94 -19.95 -4.56 -16.70
N GLU A 95 -19.67 -3.45 -16.03
CA GLU A 95 -18.31 -2.97 -15.81
C GLU A 95 -18.23 -1.99 -14.64
N VAL A 96 -17.01 -1.78 -14.16
CA VAL A 96 -16.61 -0.76 -13.20
C VAL A 96 -15.51 0.08 -13.84
N ARG A 97 -15.58 1.40 -13.67
CA ARG A 97 -14.59 2.35 -14.19
C ARG A 97 -14.34 3.49 -13.22
N ASN A 98 -13.30 4.27 -13.50
CA ASN A 98 -12.93 5.46 -12.74
C ASN A 98 -12.81 5.17 -11.25
N VAL A 99 -12.16 4.05 -10.90
CA VAL A 99 -11.90 3.74 -9.50
C VAL A 99 -10.90 4.74 -8.98
N LYS A 100 -11.22 5.42 -7.88
CA LYS A 100 -10.31 6.28 -7.13
C LYS A 100 -10.27 5.79 -5.69
N LEU A 101 -9.10 5.35 -5.25
CA LEU A 101 -8.81 4.99 -3.86
C LEU A 101 -7.92 6.06 -3.26
N GLN A 102 -8.29 6.58 -2.10
CA GLN A 102 -7.55 7.60 -1.38
C GLN A 102 -6.92 6.99 -0.12
N VAL A 103 -5.66 7.35 0.12
CA VAL A 103 -4.88 6.92 1.29
C VAL A 103 -4.30 8.16 1.94
N ALA A 104 -4.55 8.34 3.23
CA ALA A 104 -4.10 9.51 3.95
C ALA A 104 -2.59 9.45 4.12
N VAL A 105 -1.91 10.57 3.92
CA VAL A 105 -0.54 10.71 4.42
C VAL A 105 -0.59 10.64 5.95
N PRO A 106 0.08 9.67 6.60
CA PRO A 106 0.00 9.50 8.04
C PRO A 106 0.41 10.74 8.82
N ALA A 107 -0.25 10.98 9.95
CA ALA A 107 0.22 11.98 10.92
C ALA A 107 1.63 11.62 11.40
N ASN A 108 2.42 12.64 11.76
CA ASN A 108 3.83 12.51 12.14
C ASN A 108 4.75 11.98 11.03
N ALA A 109 4.31 12.05 9.77
CA ALA A 109 5.14 11.80 8.61
C ALA A 109 4.86 12.84 7.51
N SER A 110 5.81 13.02 6.60
CA SER A 110 5.62 13.79 5.37
C SER A 110 5.76 12.89 4.14
N TYR A 111 4.95 13.17 3.13
CA TYR A 111 4.99 12.49 1.84
C TYR A 111 6.30 12.78 1.09
N ALA A 112 6.98 11.74 0.62
CA ALA A 112 8.11 11.86 -0.30
C ALA A 112 7.71 11.42 -1.72
N SER A 113 7.23 10.19 -1.88
CA SER A 113 6.79 9.63 -3.16
C SER A 113 5.79 8.49 -2.98
N ALA A 114 5.09 8.15 -4.05
CA ALA A 114 4.30 6.94 -4.16
C ALA A 114 4.57 6.26 -5.50
N SER A 115 4.45 4.93 -5.51
CA SER A 115 4.60 4.13 -6.72
C SER A 115 3.63 2.95 -6.72
N LEU A 116 3.28 2.51 -7.93
CA LEU A 116 2.42 1.35 -8.15
C LEU A 116 3.21 0.25 -8.85
N SER A 117 2.96 -1.00 -8.46
CA SER A 117 3.50 -2.18 -9.12
C SER A 117 2.47 -3.29 -9.20
N GLY A 118 2.66 -4.22 -10.13
CA GLY A 118 1.76 -5.36 -10.30
C GLY A 118 0.36 -4.94 -10.80
N GLY A 119 -0.66 -5.62 -10.28
CA GLY A 119 -2.05 -5.49 -10.72
C GLY A 119 -2.36 -6.31 -11.98
N SER A 120 -3.58 -6.85 -12.04
CA SER A 120 -4.02 -7.71 -13.14
C SER A 120 -5.53 -7.62 -13.39
N GLY A 121 -5.97 -7.92 -14.62
CA GLY A 121 -7.39 -7.90 -14.99
C GLY A 121 -8.04 -6.51 -15.08
N LEU A 122 -7.26 -5.43 -14.93
CA LEU A 122 -7.77 -4.04 -14.86
C LEU A 122 -8.12 -3.41 -16.22
N ASN A 123 -7.63 -4.01 -17.31
CA ASN A 123 -7.87 -3.55 -18.70
C ASN A 123 -7.56 -2.05 -18.91
N SER A 124 -6.60 -1.53 -18.14
CA SER A 124 -6.15 -0.13 -18.14
C SER A 124 -4.83 -0.05 -17.37
N THR A 125 -4.17 1.11 -17.42
CA THR A 125 -2.97 1.41 -16.65
C THR A 125 -3.35 2.23 -15.41
N PRO A 126 -3.13 1.72 -14.19
CA PRO A 126 -3.30 2.51 -12.98
C PRO A 126 -2.30 3.67 -12.89
N SER A 127 -2.70 4.75 -12.23
CA SER A 127 -1.83 5.86 -11.87
C SER A 127 -1.94 6.18 -10.38
N VAL A 128 -0.92 6.85 -9.85
CA VAL A 128 -0.91 7.37 -8.48
C VAL A 128 -0.44 8.82 -8.49
N ASP A 129 -1.17 9.66 -7.78
CA ASP A 129 -0.87 11.08 -7.61
C ASP A 129 -1.02 11.47 -6.13
N HIS A 130 -0.47 12.61 -5.74
CA HIS A 130 -0.65 13.19 -4.40
C HIS A 130 -1.43 14.50 -4.54
N GLU A 131 -2.68 14.50 -4.08
CA GLU A 131 -3.65 15.57 -4.26
C GLU A 131 -4.32 15.88 -2.91
N ASP A 132 -4.44 17.15 -2.56
CA ASP A 132 -5.15 17.61 -1.36
C ASP A 132 -4.71 16.97 -0.02
N GLY A 133 -3.46 16.47 0.05
CA GLY A 133 -2.90 15.82 1.23
C GLY A 133 -3.10 14.30 1.29
N ASP A 134 -3.74 13.73 0.27
CA ASP A 134 -3.99 12.30 0.11
C ASP A 134 -3.26 11.73 -1.09
N VAL A 135 -2.85 10.47 -0.98
CA VAL A 135 -2.33 9.70 -2.11
C VAL A 135 -3.50 9.04 -2.82
N VAL A 136 -3.70 9.41 -4.08
CA VAL A 136 -4.86 9.01 -4.89
C VAL A 136 -4.43 8.00 -5.94
N VAL A 137 -4.89 6.76 -5.79
CA VAL A 137 -4.73 5.70 -6.79
C VAL A 137 -5.92 5.72 -7.74
N THR A 138 -5.67 5.90 -9.03
CA THR A 138 -6.70 5.91 -10.07
C THR A 138 -6.58 4.69 -10.98
N ILE A 139 -7.69 3.99 -11.19
CA ILE A 139 -7.80 2.89 -12.16
C ILE A 139 -8.92 3.23 -13.15
N PRO A 140 -8.58 3.61 -14.40
CA PRO A 140 -9.57 4.04 -15.38
C PRO A 140 -10.60 2.96 -15.72
N GLY A 141 -10.19 1.70 -15.83
CA GLY A 141 -11.03 0.63 -16.37
C GLY A 141 -11.19 0.73 -17.91
N PRO A 142 -12.17 0.04 -18.51
CA PRO A 142 -13.28 -0.68 -17.85
C PRO A 142 -12.88 -2.06 -17.34
N ILE A 143 -13.25 -2.36 -16.10
CA ILE A 143 -13.13 -3.67 -15.46
C ILE A 143 -14.46 -4.40 -15.61
N LYS A 144 -14.49 -5.59 -16.20
CA LYS A 144 -15.74 -6.32 -16.44
C LYS A 144 -16.36 -6.83 -15.14
N GLY A 145 -17.69 -6.77 -15.05
CA GLY A 145 -18.43 -7.48 -14.00
C GLY A 145 -18.23 -8.99 -14.12
N GLY A 146 -17.98 -9.67 -13.00
CA GLY A 146 -17.59 -11.07 -12.98
C GLY A 146 -16.16 -11.33 -13.44
N ALA A 147 -15.28 -10.33 -13.49
CA ALA A 147 -13.85 -10.55 -13.70
C ALA A 147 -13.14 -10.81 -12.37
N ASP A 148 -12.13 -11.67 -12.41
CA ASP A 148 -11.11 -11.75 -11.36
C ASP A 148 -10.07 -10.67 -11.66
N ILE A 149 -9.72 -9.89 -10.64
CA ILE A 149 -8.77 -8.79 -10.73
C ILE A 149 -7.83 -8.79 -9.53
N GLU A 150 -6.73 -8.11 -9.70
CA GLU A 150 -5.82 -7.75 -8.62
C GLU A 150 -5.50 -6.26 -8.77
N LEU A 151 -5.71 -5.50 -7.70
CA LEU A 151 -5.36 -4.07 -7.70
C LEU A 151 -3.82 -3.96 -7.61
N PRO A 152 -3.21 -2.87 -8.10
CA PRO A 152 -1.77 -2.70 -7.95
C PRO A 152 -1.38 -2.57 -6.47
N THR A 153 -0.21 -3.08 -6.12
CA THR A 153 0.46 -2.79 -4.86
C THR A 153 0.84 -1.32 -4.83
N LEU A 154 0.54 -0.62 -3.74
CA LEU A 154 0.95 0.75 -3.47
C LEU A 154 2.14 0.77 -2.51
N SER A 155 3.24 1.39 -2.94
CA SER A 155 4.37 1.71 -2.06
C SER A 155 4.39 3.21 -1.81
N LEU A 156 4.33 3.60 -0.53
CA LEU A 156 4.31 4.96 -0.05
C LEU A 156 5.59 5.27 0.70
N ASP A 157 6.43 6.13 0.14
CA ASP A 157 7.68 6.58 0.76
C ASP A 157 7.42 7.85 1.56
N LEU A 158 7.82 7.80 2.83
CA LEU A 158 7.57 8.83 3.82
C LEU A 158 8.86 9.25 4.50
N THR A 159 8.86 10.47 5.05
CA THR A 159 9.87 10.93 6.01
C THR A 159 9.22 11.06 7.38
N ALA A 160 9.81 10.42 8.38
CA ALA A 160 9.33 10.47 9.76
C ALA A 160 9.48 11.87 10.36
N GLY A 161 8.53 12.26 11.20
CA GLY A 161 8.63 13.45 12.04
C GLY A 161 9.57 13.27 13.22
N ASP A 162 9.43 14.12 14.24
CA ASP A 162 10.38 14.19 15.36
C ASP A 162 10.18 13.09 16.41
N ARG A 163 8.93 12.68 16.67
CA ARG A 163 8.57 11.68 17.71
C ARG A 163 7.15 11.17 17.51
N GLY A 164 6.83 10.06 18.19
CA GLY A 164 5.48 9.52 18.27
C GLY A 164 5.30 8.27 17.43
N VAL A 165 4.09 8.08 16.89
CA VAL A 165 3.74 6.91 16.08
C VAL A 165 3.20 7.40 14.74
N ILE A 166 3.63 6.73 13.68
CA ILE A 166 3.12 6.87 12.32
C ILE A 166 2.13 5.72 12.12
N GLU A 167 0.85 6.04 11.97
CA GLU A 167 -0.21 5.06 11.69
C GLU A 167 -0.76 5.27 10.30
N THR A 168 -0.69 4.24 9.46
CA THR A 168 -1.31 4.30 8.12
C THR A 168 -2.74 3.82 8.19
N ARG A 169 -3.64 4.59 7.59
CA ARG A 169 -5.07 4.28 7.46
C ARG A 169 -5.55 4.65 6.07
N LEU A 170 -6.66 4.04 5.67
CA LEU A 170 -7.40 4.48 4.49
C LEU A 170 -8.24 5.72 4.85
N THR A 171 -8.53 6.57 3.88
CA THR A 171 -9.40 7.74 4.10
C THR A 171 -10.87 7.35 4.04
N GLY A 172 -11.73 8.33 4.33
CA GLY A 172 -13.17 8.22 4.23
C GLY A 172 -13.85 7.93 5.56
N SER A 173 -14.96 8.62 5.81
CA SER A 173 -15.74 8.51 7.05
C SER A 173 -17.21 8.15 6.80
N ASP A 174 -17.72 8.49 5.63
CA ASP A 174 -19.13 8.34 5.25
C ASP A 174 -19.26 8.47 3.72
N HIS A 175 -20.48 8.54 3.20
CA HIS A 175 -20.73 8.62 1.76
C HIS A 175 -20.51 10.01 1.14
N ASP A 176 -20.50 11.07 1.96
CA ASP A 176 -20.23 12.45 1.53
C ASP A 176 -18.73 12.77 1.59
N ASN A 177 -17.98 12.04 2.43
CA ASN A 177 -16.53 12.01 2.49
C ASN A 177 -16.00 10.58 2.27
N PRO A 178 -16.00 10.07 1.02
CA PRO A 178 -15.59 8.70 0.72
C PRO A 178 -14.07 8.56 0.55
N GLY A 179 -13.54 7.40 0.93
CA GLY A 179 -12.16 7.01 0.63
C GLY A 179 -12.01 6.17 -0.64
N LEU A 180 -13.12 5.66 -1.17
CA LEU A 180 -13.16 4.91 -2.41
C LEU A 180 -14.37 5.35 -3.22
N THR A 181 -14.14 5.68 -4.49
CA THR A 181 -15.21 5.99 -5.44
C THR A 181 -15.01 5.21 -6.74
N PHE A 182 -16.11 4.92 -7.41
CA PHE A 182 -16.09 4.34 -8.76
C PHE A 182 -17.43 4.55 -9.45
N THR A 183 -17.51 4.26 -10.74
CA THR A 183 -18.78 4.17 -11.45
C THR A 183 -19.00 2.75 -11.94
N ALA A 184 -20.04 2.09 -11.46
CA ALA A 184 -20.51 0.83 -12.03
C ALA A 184 -21.48 1.11 -13.17
N THR A 185 -21.40 0.36 -14.26
CA THR A 185 -22.50 0.30 -15.23
C THR A 185 -23.28 -0.98 -14.98
N ILE A 186 -24.54 -0.83 -14.59
CA ILE A 186 -25.47 -1.92 -14.35
C ILE A 186 -26.46 -2.04 -15.51
N GLN A 187 -27.06 -3.22 -15.67
CA GLN A 187 -28.09 -3.46 -16.65
C GLN A 187 -29.48 -3.41 -15.99
N VAL A 188 -30.32 -2.49 -16.43
CA VAL A 188 -31.73 -2.37 -16.03
C VAL A 188 -32.59 -2.72 -17.24
N GLY A 189 -33.10 -3.95 -17.27
CA GLY A 189 -33.75 -4.51 -18.46
C GLY A 189 -32.78 -4.63 -19.65
N VAL A 190 -33.05 -3.91 -20.73
CA VAL A 190 -32.19 -3.87 -21.93
C VAL A 190 -31.22 -2.67 -21.95
N PHE A 191 -31.33 -1.74 -21.00
CA PHE A 191 -30.56 -0.50 -20.99
C PHE A 191 -29.41 -0.53 -19.97
N PRO A 192 -28.20 -0.10 -20.37
CA PRO A 192 -27.12 0.15 -19.42
C PRO A 192 -27.36 1.46 -18.67
N VAL A 193 -27.21 1.45 -17.36
CA VAL A 193 -27.35 2.63 -16.49
C VAL A 193 -26.09 2.76 -15.65
N ASN A 194 -25.61 4.00 -15.51
CA ASN A 194 -24.48 4.30 -14.64
C ASN A 194 -24.96 4.46 -13.20
N ALA A 195 -24.24 3.80 -12.29
CA ALA A 195 -24.37 3.92 -10.86
C ALA A 195 -23.04 4.45 -10.31
N PRO A 196 -22.88 5.77 -10.12
CA PRO A 196 -21.82 6.30 -9.30
C PRO A 196 -21.92 5.71 -7.89
N THR A 197 -20.78 5.31 -7.36
CA THR A 197 -20.67 4.66 -6.06
C THR A 197 -19.65 5.38 -5.20
N THR A 198 -20.03 5.64 -3.96
CA THR A 198 -19.13 6.15 -2.92
C THR A 198 -19.02 5.12 -1.80
N CYS A 199 -17.81 4.92 -1.30
CA CYS A 199 -17.52 3.96 -0.24
C CYS A 199 -16.56 4.52 0.79
N TYR A 200 -16.70 4.08 2.03
CA TYR A 200 -15.78 4.40 3.12
C TYR A 200 -15.50 3.14 3.96
N PRO A 201 -14.29 2.99 4.51
CA PRO A 201 -13.95 1.86 5.37
C PRO A 201 -14.69 1.96 6.71
N ASN A 202 -15.35 0.88 7.14
CA ASN A 202 -15.99 0.81 8.45
C ASN A 202 -15.96 -0.62 9.05
N PRO A 203 -15.24 -0.85 10.17
CA PRO A 203 -14.38 0.12 10.87
C PRO A 203 -13.20 0.54 9.97
N SER A 204 -12.53 1.64 10.31
CA SER A 204 -11.27 2.06 9.67
C SER A 204 -10.08 1.54 10.48
N PRO A 205 -9.55 0.33 10.20
CA PRO A 205 -8.44 -0.21 10.97
C PRO A 205 -7.14 0.58 10.72
N THR A 206 -6.26 0.57 11.72
CA THR A 206 -4.85 0.91 11.50
C THR A 206 -4.22 -0.23 10.70
N LEU A 207 -3.69 0.09 9.52
CA LEU A 207 -3.08 -0.86 8.61
C LEU A 207 -1.65 -1.17 9.02
N THR A 208 -0.85 -0.13 9.27
CA THR A 208 0.53 -0.26 9.74
C THR A 208 0.80 0.72 10.87
N SER A 209 1.79 0.39 11.71
CA SER A 209 2.23 1.23 12.81
C SER A 209 3.76 1.22 12.89
N THR A 210 4.36 2.41 12.89
CA THR A 210 5.80 2.61 13.01
C THR A 210 6.08 3.59 14.14
N THR A 211 6.90 3.20 15.12
CA THR A 211 7.33 4.11 16.20
C THR A 211 8.52 4.95 15.77
N ILE A 212 8.47 6.25 16.06
CA ILE A 212 9.62 7.15 15.89
C ILE A 212 10.46 7.09 17.16
N GLY A 213 11.70 6.61 17.02
CA GLY A 213 12.64 6.30 18.10
C GLY A 213 13.44 7.48 18.64
#